data_AF-A0A2S9FDK5-F1
#
_entry.id   AF-A0A2S9FDK5-F1
#
_cell.length_a   1.000
_cell.length_b   1.000
_cell.length_c   1.000
_cell.angle_alpha   90.00
_cell.angle_beta   90.00
_cell.angle_gamma   90.00
#
_symmetry.space_group_name_H-M   'P 1'
#
loop_
_entity.id
_entity.type
_entity.pdbx_description
1 polymer ?
#
loop_
_entity_poly.entity_id
_entity_poly.type
_entity_poly.pdbx_seq_one_letter_code
_entity_poly.pdbx_strand_id
1 'polypeptide(L)'
;MTATVAPPSSSSTAPGRPSTTRVTILTGRRMTDLVLPSAAPIETYVDETVSVLADILADTPADVLAGFDFKAQGVWSFARPGAPPIRLTESLDDAGVVDGSLLTVVSVSRTERYRPLVEDVIDAIAVLDETPEFDRRALYRFVGLFLPLVAFMITVVAVLSWLSTGRDWWWPVALGVLGVGLMGGSVLAQNRYGNLDMAESLLVSSVLTFVGGVTLAVPLPEGVESLGAPQIAGAGAL
;
A
#
# COMPACT_ATOMS: atom_id res chain seq x y z
N MET A 1 -68.61 48.59 -23.55
CA MET A 1 -67.65 49.26 -22.67
C MET A 1 -68.11 49.06 -21.23
N THR A 2 -67.50 48.13 -20.50
CA THR A 2 -67.59 48.04 -19.03
C THR A 2 -66.44 47.13 -18.57
N ALA A 3 -65.55 47.68 -17.73
CA ALA A 3 -64.26 47.11 -17.37
C ALA A 3 -64.33 46.22 -16.13
N THR A 4 -63.46 45.20 -16.13
CA THR A 4 -63.12 44.24 -15.06
C THR A 4 -62.47 44.90 -13.85
N VAL A 5 -62.76 44.41 -12.64
CA VAL A 5 -61.87 44.56 -11.47
C VAL A 5 -61.67 43.18 -10.83
N ALA A 6 -60.44 42.67 -10.91
CA ALA A 6 -59.98 41.48 -10.19
C ALA A 6 -59.53 41.89 -8.76
N PRO A 7 -59.61 40.99 -7.76
CA PRO A 7 -59.23 41.31 -6.39
C PRO A 7 -57.72 41.49 -6.25
N PRO A 8 -57.24 42.28 -5.27
CA PRO A 8 -55.81 42.46 -5.04
C PRO A 8 -55.20 41.19 -4.46
N SER A 9 -54.33 40.53 -5.25
CA SER A 9 -53.40 39.53 -4.76
C SER A 9 -52.23 40.24 -4.08
N SER A 10 -52.26 40.32 -2.75
CA SER A 10 -51.13 40.77 -1.94
C SER A 10 -50.64 39.65 -1.03
N SER A 11 -49.53 39.03 -1.41
CA SER A 11 -48.53 38.55 -0.45
C SER A 11 -47.16 38.68 -1.10
N SER A 12 -46.56 39.85 -0.91
CA SER A 12 -45.17 40.15 -1.20
C SER A 12 -44.26 39.23 -0.39
N THR A 13 -43.60 38.27 -1.02
CA THR A 13 -42.42 37.62 -0.43
C THR A 13 -41.31 38.66 -0.43
N ALA A 14 -40.96 39.19 0.75
CA ALA A 14 -39.73 39.96 0.95
C ALA A 14 -38.54 39.16 0.36
N PRO A 15 -37.47 39.80 -0.15
CA PRO A 15 -36.28 39.07 -0.59
C PRO A 15 -35.76 38.25 0.59
N GLY A 16 -36.05 36.95 0.57
CA GLY A 16 -35.89 36.08 1.72
C GLY A 16 -34.42 35.95 2.05
N ARG A 17 -34.07 36.18 3.31
CA ARG A 17 -32.77 35.80 3.87
C ARG A 17 -32.47 34.36 3.41
N PRO A 18 -31.28 34.05 2.86
CA PRO A 18 -30.98 32.70 2.42
C PRO A 18 -31.18 31.76 3.60
N SER A 19 -31.91 30.66 3.39
CA SER A 19 -32.06 29.63 4.41
C SER A 19 -30.67 29.07 4.70
N THR A 20 -30.29 29.01 5.97
CA THR A 20 -28.96 28.58 6.40
C THR A 20 -29.07 27.46 7.41
N THR A 21 -28.22 26.45 7.27
CA THR A 21 -28.10 25.33 8.20
C THR A 21 -26.73 25.38 8.86
N ARG A 22 -26.68 25.26 10.18
CA ARG A 22 -25.42 25.12 10.93
C ARG A 22 -24.98 23.66 10.87
N VAL A 23 -23.81 23.39 10.32
CA VAL A 23 -23.23 22.05 10.23
C VAL A 23 -21.89 22.01 10.95
N THR A 24 -21.55 20.85 11.50
CA THR A 24 -20.24 20.60 12.10
C THR A 24 -19.41 19.81 11.13
N ILE A 25 -18.34 20.40 10.59
CA ILE A 25 -17.42 19.71 9.71
C ILE A 25 -16.34 19.01 10.55
N LEU A 26 -16.21 17.71 10.37
CA LEU A 26 -15.17 16.88 10.94
C LEU A 26 -14.02 16.70 9.93
N THR A 27 -12.86 17.22 10.26
CA THR A 27 -11.59 17.04 9.54
C THR A 27 -10.61 16.31 10.47
N GLY A 28 -10.45 15.00 10.26
CA GLY A 28 -9.66 14.15 11.16
C GLY A 28 -10.28 14.11 12.57
N ARG A 29 -9.60 14.74 13.55
CA ARG A 29 -10.06 14.87 14.94
C ARG A 29 -10.61 16.25 15.29
N ARG A 30 -10.59 17.19 14.34
CA ARG A 30 -11.05 18.57 14.55
C ARG A 30 -12.48 18.72 14.06
N MET A 31 -13.31 19.33 14.90
CA MET A 31 -14.67 19.75 14.56
C MET A 31 -14.69 21.27 14.40
N THR A 32 -15.23 21.74 13.27
CA THR A 32 -15.39 23.16 12.94
C THR A 32 -16.84 23.41 12.55
N ASP A 33 -17.52 24.27 13.28
CA ASP A 33 -18.91 24.63 13.00
C ASP A 33 -18.96 25.72 11.93
N LEU A 34 -19.73 25.48 10.87
CA LEU A 34 -19.97 26.43 9.78
C LEU A 34 -21.47 26.63 9.54
N VAL A 35 -21.83 27.80 9.06
CA VAL A 35 -23.20 28.12 8.64
C VAL A 35 -23.21 28.16 7.12
N LEU A 36 -23.93 27.21 6.51
CA LEU A 36 -23.95 27.03 5.05
C LEU A 36 -25.36 27.29 4.50
N PRO A 37 -25.49 27.73 3.24
CA PRO A 37 -26.79 27.86 2.59
C PRO A 37 -27.48 26.48 2.47
N SER A 38 -28.70 26.35 2.96
CA SER A 38 -29.41 25.07 3.02
C SER A 38 -30.07 24.67 1.69
N ALA A 39 -30.56 25.68 0.96
CA ALA A 39 -31.36 25.52 -0.26
C ALA A 39 -30.55 25.66 -1.57
N ALA A 40 -29.26 26.03 -1.49
CA ALA A 40 -28.40 26.14 -2.66
C ALA A 40 -27.75 24.78 -2.99
N PRO A 41 -27.50 24.46 -4.26
CA PRO A 41 -26.72 23.28 -4.64
C PRO A 41 -25.31 23.33 -4.05
N ILE A 42 -24.82 22.18 -3.57
CA ILE A 42 -23.51 22.05 -2.91
C ILE A 42 -22.36 22.54 -3.81
N GLU A 43 -22.44 22.29 -5.12
CA GLU A 43 -21.42 22.72 -6.09
C GLU A 43 -21.16 24.24 -6.13
N THR A 44 -22.13 25.06 -5.70
CA THR A 44 -22.00 26.52 -5.78
C THR A 44 -21.06 27.07 -4.72
N TYR A 45 -20.92 26.39 -3.57
CA TYR A 45 -20.21 26.94 -2.41
C TYR A 45 -19.18 25.96 -1.79
N VAL A 46 -19.12 24.71 -2.23
CA VAL A 46 -18.22 23.71 -1.63
C VAL A 46 -16.75 24.08 -1.79
N ASP A 47 -16.32 24.57 -2.95
CA ASP A 47 -14.92 24.93 -3.19
C ASP A 47 -14.49 26.13 -2.35
N GLU A 48 -15.34 27.15 -2.25
CA GLU A 48 -15.11 28.30 -1.38
C GLU A 48 -15.08 27.88 0.10
N THR A 49 -15.99 26.98 0.51
CA THR A 49 -16.04 26.46 1.89
C THR A 49 -14.76 25.70 2.23
N VAL A 50 -14.24 24.89 1.30
CA VAL A 50 -12.97 24.16 1.50
C VAL A 50 -11.80 25.13 1.58
N SER A 51 -11.78 26.20 0.77
CA SER A 51 -10.76 27.25 0.86
C SER A 51 -10.80 27.96 2.22
N VAL A 52 -11.99 28.35 2.69
CA VAL A 52 -12.17 28.99 4.01
C VAL A 52 -11.76 28.04 5.13
N LEU A 53 -12.10 26.75 5.01
CA LEU A 53 -11.72 25.74 5.98
C LEU A 53 -10.21 25.51 6.01
N ALA A 54 -9.53 25.59 4.86
CA ALA A 54 -8.08 25.53 4.75
C ALA A 54 -7.40 26.73 5.43
N ASP A 55 -7.96 27.94 5.28
CA ASP A 55 -7.45 29.14 5.95
C ASP A 55 -7.64 29.06 7.47
N ILE A 56 -8.81 28.59 7.94
CA ILE A 56 -9.10 28.41 9.37
C ILE A 56 -8.19 27.34 10.00
N LEU A 57 -7.83 26.31 9.24
CA LEU A 57 -7.02 25.18 9.72
C LEU A 57 -5.53 25.30 9.33
N ALA A 58 -5.08 26.44 8.81
CA ALA A 58 -3.70 26.63 8.35
C ALA A 58 -2.64 26.39 9.44
N ASP A 59 -2.95 26.76 10.69
CA ASP A 59 -2.07 26.59 11.85
C ASP A 59 -2.29 25.25 12.60
N THR A 60 -3.18 24.38 12.12
CA THR A 60 -3.49 23.11 12.78
C THR A 60 -2.45 22.05 12.40
N PRO A 61 -1.84 21.35 13.36
CA PRO A 61 -0.82 20.35 13.05
C PRO A 61 -1.42 19.13 12.32
N ALA A 62 -0.62 18.55 11.42
CA ALA A 62 -1.06 17.52 10.47
C ALA A 62 -1.53 16.21 11.13
N ASP A 63 -1.10 15.95 12.37
CA ASP A 63 -1.52 14.80 13.19
C ASP A 63 -2.99 14.90 13.62
N VAL A 64 -3.50 16.11 13.88
CA VAL A 64 -4.90 16.38 14.23
C VAL A 64 -5.81 16.30 13.00
N LEU A 65 -5.29 16.67 11.83
CA LEU A 65 -5.99 16.59 10.54
C LEU A 65 -6.01 15.16 9.94
N ALA A 66 -5.36 14.19 10.59
CA ALA A 66 -5.26 12.80 10.12
C ALA A 66 -4.78 12.68 8.66
N GLY A 67 -3.89 13.58 8.23
CA GLY A 67 -3.38 13.61 6.86
C GLY A 67 -4.37 14.14 5.80
N PHE A 68 -5.44 14.83 6.19
CA PHE A 68 -6.33 15.51 5.25
C PHE A 68 -5.60 16.65 4.54
N ASP A 69 -5.51 16.56 3.20
CA ASP A 69 -4.81 17.55 2.38
C ASP A 69 -5.81 18.46 1.65
N PHE A 70 -5.92 19.71 2.10
CA PHE A 70 -6.73 20.74 1.46
C PHE A 70 -6.17 21.21 0.10
N LYS A 71 -4.89 20.93 -0.20
CA LYS A 71 -4.24 21.29 -1.48
C LYS A 71 -4.40 20.21 -2.54
N ALA A 72 -4.97 19.07 -2.19
CA ALA A 72 -5.23 17.98 -3.13
C ALA A 72 -6.15 18.48 -4.26
N GLN A 73 -5.75 18.20 -5.50
CA GLN A 73 -6.55 18.51 -6.68
C GLN A 73 -7.71 17.50 -6.78
N GLY A 74 -8.94 17.97 -6.65
CA GLY A 74 -10.14 17.12 -6.73
C GLY A 74 -11.42 17.93 -6.65
N VAL A 75 -12.55 17.30 -6.99
CA VAL A 75 -13.88 17.88 -6.78
C VAL A 75 -14.32 17.55 -5.35
N TRP A 76 -14.66 18.56 -4.57
CA TRP A 76 -15.02 18.38 -3.17
C TRP A 76 -16.53 18.16 -3.02
N SER A 77 -16.93 17.25 -2.13
CA SER A 77 -18.32 17.12 -1.69
C SER A 77 -18.40 16.87 -0.18
N PHE A 78 -19.59 17.03 0.38
CA PHE A 78 -19.90 16.67 1.75
C PHE A 78 -20.38 15.22 1.84
N ALA A 79 -19.99 14.52 2.89
CA ALA A 79 -20.51 13.21 3.23
C ALA A 79 -20.86 13.16 4.71
N ARG A 80 -21.82 12.32 5.10
CA ARG A 80 -21.92 11.94 6.52
C ARG A 80 -20.77 10.98 6.84
N PRO A 81 -20.23 10.96 8.06
CA PRO A 81 -19.15 10.03 8.42
C PRO A 81 -19.55 8.58 8.11
N GLY A 82 -18.76 7.92 7.26
CA GLY A 82 -18.99 6.53 6.87
C GLY A 82 -20.13 6.32 5.86
N ALA A 83 -20.78 7.39 5.37
CA ALA A 83 -21.80 7.32 4.33
C ALA A 83 -21.25 7.74 2.95
N PRO A 84 -21.96 7.40 1.86
CA PRO A 84 -21.62 7.90 0.53
C PRO A 84 -21.62 9.44 0.46
N PRO A 85 -20.79 10.04 -0.41
CA PRO A 85 -20.83 11.48 -0.67
C PRO A 85 -22.20 11.94 -1.18
N ILE A 86 -22.64 13.10 -0.73
CA ILE A 86 -23.85 13.77 -1.20
C ILE A 86 -23.61 14.23 -2.64
N ARG A 87 -24.65 14.20 -3.49
CA ARG A 87 -24.53 14.66 -4.88
C ARG A 87 -24.36 16.17 -4.91
N LEU A 88 -23.47 16.63 -5.78
CA LEU A 88 -23.11 18.05 -5.94
C LEU A 88 -24.30 18.93 -6.39
N THR A 89 -25.22 18.33 -7.14
CA THR A 89 -26.44 18.98 -7.66
C THR A 89 -27.57 19.05 -6.63
N GLU A 90 -27.44 18.35 -5.50
CA GLU A 90 -28.43 18.36 -4.41
C GLU A 90 -28.10 19.46 -3.40
N SER A 91 -29.12 19.98 -2.72
CA SER A 91 -28.97 20.91 -1.62
C SER A 91 -28.83 20.16 -0.27
N LEU A 92 -28.42 20.86 0.79
CA LEU A 92 -28.36 20.28 2.13
C LEU A 92 -29.76 19.87 2.63
N ASP A 93 -30.79 20.63 2.24
CA ASP A 93 -32.18 20.32 2.56
C ASP A 93 -32.65 19.03 1.85
N ASP A 94 -32.30 18.85 0.57
CA ASP A 94 -32.64 17.65 -0.20
C ASP A 94 -31.93 16.40 0.35
N ALA A 95 -30.70 16.56 0.85
CA ALA A 95 -29.93 15.50 1.51
C ALA A 95 -30.35 15.25 2.97
N GLY A 96 -31.39 15.95 3.46
CA GLY A 96 -31.93 15.80 4.80
C GLY A 96 -30.93 16.15 5.91
N VAL A 97 -30.05 17.12 5.66
CA VAL A 97 -29.06 17.60 6.64
C VAL A 97 -29.74 18.62 7.55
N VAL A 98 -29.79 18.31 8.85
CA VAL A 98 -30.39 19.17 9.87
C VAL A 98 -29.34 20.01 10.59
N ASP A 99 -29.77 21.04 11.30
CA ASP A 99 -28.89 21.83 12.16
C ASP A 99 -28.15 20.96 13.18
N GLY A 100 -26.82 21.14 13.26
CA GLY A 100 -25.92 20.35 14.10
C GLY A 100 -25.50 19.02 13.50
N SER A 101 -25.87 18.73 12.25
CA SER A 101 -25.41 17.51 11.56
C SER A 101 -23.89 17.53 11.38
N LEU A 102 -23.29 16.37 11.63
CA LEU A 102 -21.86 16.17 11.45
C LEU A 102 -21.59 15.70 10.03
N LEU A 103 -20.76 16.45 9.31
CA LEU A 103 -20.36 16.19 7.93
C LEU A 103 -18.83 16.09 7.84
N THR A 104 -18.34 15.35 6.86
CA THR A 104 -16.92 15.27 6.49
C THR A 104 -16.77 15.78 5.07
N VAL A 105 -15.68 16.49 4.79
CA VAL A 105 -15.32 16.85 3.41
C VAL A 105 -14.61 15.65 2.79
N VAL A 106 -15.03 15.24 1.60
CA VAL A 106 -14.43 14.15 0.85
C VAL A 106 -14.15 14.60 -0.58
N SER A 107 -13.01 14.21 -1.13
CA SER A 107 -12.73 14.41 -2.54
C SER A 107 -13.44 13.31 -3.34
N VAL A 108 -14.42 13.72 -4.15
CA VAL A 108 -15.13 12.84 -5.07
C VAL A 108 -14.39 12.88 -6.40
N SER A 109 -13.58 11.87 -6.67
CA SER A 109 -13.15 11.61 -8.04
C SER A 109 -14.38 11.16 -8.84
N ARG A 110 -14.63 11.71 -10.04
CA ARG A 110 -15.70 11.22 -10.91
C ARG A 110 -15.56 9.70 -11.01
N THR A 111 -16.58 8.97 -10.56
CA THR A 111 -16.68 7.52 -10.77
C THR A 111 -16.93 7.17 -12.23
N GLU A 112 -17.26 8.16 -13.07
CA GLU A 112 -17.01 8.10 -14.51
C GLU A 112 -15.51 8.27 -14.76
N ARG A 113 -14.74 7.24 -14.45
CA ARG A 113 -13.53 6.99 -15.22
C ARG A 113 -14.03 6.81 -16.65
N TYR A 114 -13.80 7.81 -17.50
CA TYR A 114 -13.96 7.66 -18.94
C TYR A 114 -13.00 6.55 -19.33
N ARG A 115 -13.49 5.31 -19.34
CA ARG A 115 -12.71 4.19 -19.84
C ARG A 115 -12.72 4.42 -21.34
N PRO A 116 -11.58 4.74 -21.97
CA PRO A 116 -11.56 4.94 -23.41
C PRO A 116 -12.18 3.70 -24.05
N LEU A 117 -13.21 3.90 -24.88
CA LEU A 117 -13.79 2.82 -25.65
C LEU A 117 -12.73 2.44 -26.69
N VAL A 118 -11.97 1.39 -26.39
CA VAL A 118 -10.95 0.92 -27.30
C VAL A 118 -11.65 0.09 -28.38
N GLU A 119 -11.68 0.61 -29.60
CA GLU A 119 -12.36 -0.03 -30.74
C GLU A 119 -11.57 -1.22 -31.30
N ASP A 120 -10.28 -1.31 -30.99
CA ASP A 120 -9.40 -2.41 -31.40
C ASP A 120 -9.16 -3.39 -30.24
N VAL A 121 -9.38 -4.68 -30.50
CA VAL A 121 -9.18 -5.77 -29.54
C VAL A 121 -7.72 -5.83 -29.08
N ILE A 122 -6.76 -5.46 -29.93
CA ILE A 122 -5.33 -5.49 -29.62
C ILE A 122 -4.98 -4.44 -28.56
N ASP A 123 -5.50 -3.23 -28.69
CA ASP A 123 -5.24 -2.13 -27.78
C ASP A 123 -6.07 -2.28 -26.48
N ALA A 124 -7.24 -2.91 -26.58
CA ALA A 124 -8.05 -3.27 -25.41
C ALA A 124 -7.31 -4.24 -24.48
N ILE A 125 -6.57 -5.22 -25.02
CA ILE A 125 -5.76 -6.15 -24.21
C ILE A 125 -4.64 -5.41 -23.50
N ALA A 126 -3.96 -4.46 -24.15
CA ALA A 126 -2.90 -3.67 -23.52
C ALA A 126 -3.42 -2.76 -22.38
N VAL A 127 -4.64 -2.23 -22.51
CA VAL A 127 -5.30 -1.42 -21.45
C VAL A 127 -5.89 -2.29 -20.34
N LEU A 128 -6.29 -3.53 -20.65
CA LEU A 128 -6.83 -4.48 -19.67
C LEU A 128 -5.75 -5.26 -18.91
N ASP A 129 -4.56 -5.38 -19.48
CA ASP A 129 -3.42 -6.06 -18.85
C ASP A 129 -2.74 -5.12 -17.84
N GLU A 130 -3.44 -4.86 -16.73
CA GLU A 130 -2.87 -4.23 -15.53
C GLU A 130 -1.98 -5.23 -14.75
N THR A 131 -1.29 -6.16 -15.43
CA THR A 131 -0.32 -7.00 -14.74
C THR A 131 0.82 -6.12 -14.24
N PRO A 132 1.19 -6.21 -12.96
CA PRO A 132 2.28 -5.42 -12.42
C PRO A 132 3.55 -5.73 -13.21
N GLU A 133 4.12 -4.71 -13.85
CA GLU A 133 5.35 -4.85 -14.61
C GLU A 133 6.44 -5.47 -13.72
N PHE A 134 7.29 -6.29 -14.33
CA PHE A 134 8.40 -6.91 -13.64
C PHE A 134 9.43 -5.84 -13.23
N ASP A 135 9.26 -5.29 -12.03
CA ASP A 135 10.14 -4.28 -11.49
C ASP A 135 11.46 -4.91 -10.97
N ARG A 136 12.55 -4.13 -10.99
CA ARG A 136 13.85 -4.52 -10.42
C ARG A 136 13.74 -4.93 -8.95
N ARG A 137 12.82 -4.33 -8.20
CA ARG A 137 12.55 -4.72 -6.82
C ARG A 137 11.97 -6.14 -6.72
N ALA A 138 11.07 -6.50 -7.63
CA ALA A 138 10.53 -7.86 -7.70
C ALA A 138 11.63 -8.86 -8.09
N LEU A 139 12.53 -8.49 -9.00
CA LEU A 139 13.71 -9.29 -9.36
C LEU A 139 14.64 -9.51 -8.17
N TYR A 140 15.02 -8.45 -7.44
CA TYR A 140 15.92 -8.60 -6.29
C TYR A 140 15.31 -9.44 -5.18
N ARG A 141 14.01 -9.29 -4.91
CA ARG A 141 13.28 -10.14 -3.97
C ARG A 141 13.25 -11.60 -4.42
N PHE A 142 13.02 -11.83 -5.71
CA PHE A 142 13.04 -13.17 -6.29
C PHE A 142 14.43 -13.81 -6.16
N VAL A 143 15.49 -13.10 -6.55
CA VAL A 143 16.88 -13.59 -6.47
C VAL A 143 17.28 -13.85 -5.01
N GLY A 144 16.94 -12.95 -4.08
CA GLY A 144 17.23 -13.13 -2.66
C GLY A 144 16.53 -14.34 -2.04
N LEU A 145 15.35 -14.72 -2.54
CA LEU A 145 14.64 -15.94 -2.11
C LEU A 145 15.22 -17.21 -2.76
N PHE A 146 15.56 -17.14 -4.05
CA PHE A 146 16.00 -18.30 -4.80
C PHE A 146 17.43 -18.72 -4.48
N LEU A 147 18.32 -17.78 -4.15
CA LEU A 147 19.70 -18.10 -3.78
C LEU A 147 19.82 -19.11 -2.62
N PRO A 148 19.18 -18.89 -1.44
CA PRO A 148 19.27 -19.83 -0.34
C PRO A 148 18.58 -21.16 -0.65
N LEU A 149 17.49 -21.13 -1.44
CA LEU A 149 16.83 -22.35 -1.89
C LEU A 149 17.76 -23.21 -2.77
N VAL A 150 18.48 -22.59 -3.70
CA VAL A 150 19.44 -23.30 -4.55
C VAL A 150 20.63 -23.81 -3.72
N ALA A 151 21.16 -23.00 -2.80
CA ALA A 151 22.22 -23.41 -1.90
C ALA A 151 21.80 -24.61 -1.02
N PHE A 152 20.55 -24.64 -0.57
CA PHE A 152 19.99 -25.77 0.15
C PHE A 152 19.98 -27.03 -0.72
N MET A 153 19.46 -26.93 -1.94
CA MET A 153 19.39 -28.06 -2.87
C MET A 153 20.78 -28.61 -3.20
N ILE A 154 21.77 -27.74 -3.42
CA ILE A 154 23.16 -28.14 -3.64
C ILE A 154 23.70 -28.88 -2.41
N THR A 155 23.43 -28.39 -1.21
CA THR A 155 23.87 -29.02 0.04
C THR A 155 23.25 -30.39 0.23
N VAL A 156 21.95 -30.54 -0.01
CA VAL A 156 21.24 -31.83 0.05
C VAL A 156 21.80 -32.81 -0.97
N VAL A 157 21.97 -32.38 -2.23
CA VAL A 157 22.54 -33.23 -3.29
C VAL A 157 23.97 -33.65 -2.95
N ALA A 158 24.78 -32.76 -2.39
CA ALA A 158 26.14 -33.08 -1.95
C ALA A 158 26.16 -34.13 -0.84
N VAL A 159 25.28 -34.00 0.17
CA VAL A 159 25.16 -34.98 1.26
C VAL A 159 24.70 -36.33 0.73
N LEU A 160 23.68 -36.37 -0.13
CA LEU A 160 23.19 -37.61 -0.74
C LEU A 160 24.25 -38.28 -1.62
N SER A 161 24.98 -37.49 -2.40
CA SER A 161 26.06 -37.97 -3.27
C SER A 161 27.25 -38.50 -2.46
N TRP A 162 27.55 -37.89 -1.32
CA TRP A 162 28.57 -38.38 -0.40
C TRP A 162 28.19 -39.73 0.22
N LEU A 163 26.92 -39.92 0.58
CA LEU A 163 26.39 -41.19 1.07
C LEU A 163 26.46 -42.30 0.00
N SER A 164 26.24 -41.97 -1.29
CA SER A 164 26.27 -42.95 -2.38
C SER A 164 27.67 -43.27 -2.91
N THR A 165 28.61 -42.32 -2.83
CA THR A 165 29.90 -42.37 -3.55
C THR A 165 31.08 -42.73 -2.63
N GLY A 166 30.89 -43.65 -1.68
CA GLY A 166 32.00 -44.13 -0.86
C GLY A 166 32.60 -43.10 0.12
N ARG A 167 31.90 -41.98 0.37
CA ARG A 167 32.23 -40.98 1.40
C ARG A 167 33.57 -40.26 1.20
N ASP A 168 33.87 -39.92 -0.05
CA ASP A 168 35.09 -39.21 -0.41
C ASP A 168 35.26 -37.86 0.33
N TRP A 169 36.51 -37.55 0.70
CA TRP A 169 36.88 -36.32 1.42
C TRP A 169 36.72 -35.03 0.60
N TRP A 170 36.51 -35.11 -0.72
CA TRP A 170 36.43 -33.94 -1.59
C TRP A 170 35.09 -33.19 -1.45
N TRP A 171 34.01 -33.87 -1.07
CA TRP A 171 32.68 -33.27 -0.87
C TRP A 171 32.64 -32.21 0.25
N PRO A 172 33.16 -32.45 1.47
CA PRO A 172 33.21 -31.42 2.50
C PRO A 172 34.11 -30.24 2.09
N VAL A 173 35.19 -30.49 1.35
CA VAL A 173 36.07 -29.43 0.82
C VAL A 173 35.33 -28.58 -0.22
N ALA A 174 34.60 -29.20 -1.14
CA ALA A 174 33.81 -28.50 -2.16
C ALA A 174 32.73 -27.62 -1.53
N LEU A 175 32.01 -28.11 -0.52
CA LEU A 175 31.02 -27.33 0.23
C LEU A 175 31.67 -26.18 1.02
N GLY A 176 32.84 -26.42 1.63
CA GLY A 176 33.59 -25.38 2.34
C GLY A 176 34.05 -24.25 1.42
N VAL A 177 34.60 -24.58 0.24
CA VAL A 177 35.01 -23.58 -0.76
C VAL A 177 33.81 -22.78 -1.27
N LEU A 178 32.68 -23.45 -1.50
CA LEU A 178 31.44 -22.80 -1.92
C LEU A 178 30.91 -21.86 -0.83
N GLY A 179 30.93 -22.27 0.44
CA GLY A 179 30.56 -21.43 1.58
C GLY A 179 31.41 -20.17 1.69
N VAL A 180 32.73 -20.29 1.55
CA VAL A 180 33.65 -19.14 1.53
C VAL A 180 33.36 -18.20 0.36
N GLY A 181 33.08 -18.76 -0.83
CA GLY A 181 32.70 -17.98 -2.01
C GLY A 181 31.41 -17.18 -1.80
N LEU A 182 30.38 -17.78 -1.20
CA LEU A 182 29.12 -17.10 -0.88
C LEU A 182 29.30 -16.02 0.19
N MET A 183 30.09 -16.29 1.22
CA MET A 183 30.40 -15.32 2.28
C MET A 183 31.19 -14.13 1.73
N GLY A 184 32.19 -14.37 0.88
CA GLY A 184 32.91 -13.31 0.16
C GLY A 184 32.00 -12.53 -0.79
N GLY A 185 31.07 -13.22 -1.46
CA GLY A 185 30.02 -12.62 -2.28
C GLY A 185 29.12 -11.67 -1.47
N SER A 186 28.76 -12.04 -0.23
CA SER A 186 27.97 -11.18 0.66
C SER A 186 28.72 -9.90 1.03
N VAL A 187 29.99 -10.01 1.42
CA VAL A 187 30.83 -8.85 1.77
C VAL A 187 30.99 -7.93 0.56
N LEU A 188 31.17 -8.48 -0.64
CA LEU A 188 31.24 -7.71 -1.87
C LEU A 188 29.89 -7.05 -2.21
N ALA A 189 28.76 -7.76 -2.03
CA ALA A 189 27.42 -7.23 -2.25
C ALA A 189 27.15 -6.01 -1.35
N GLN A 190 27.54 -6.10 -0.08
CA GLN A 190 27.41 -5.01 0.88
C GLN A 190 28.34 -3.83 0.54
N ASN A 191 29.64 -4.09 0.36
CA ASN A 191 30.64 -3.04 0.20
C ASN A 191 30.60 -2.35 -1.17
N ARG A 192 30.24 -3.08 -2.24
CA ARG A 192 30.30 -2.56 -3.62
C ARG A 192 28.95 -2.10 -4.15
N TYR A 193 27.86 -2.77 -3.78
CA TYR A 193 26.53 -2.56 -4.36
C TYR A 193 25.52 -1.96 -3.37
N GLY A 194 25.80 -1.96 -2.07
CA GLY A 194 24.92 -1.36 -1.05
C GLY A 194 23.56 -2.06 -0.90
N ASN A 195 23.41 -3.27 -1.45
CA ASN A 195 22.16 -4.03 -1.43
C ASN A 195 22.14 -5.01 -0.25
N LEU A 196 21.45 -4.62 0.84
CA LEU A 196 21.37 -5.42 2.06
C LEU A 196 20.63 -6.75 1.86
N ASP A 197 19.50 -6.75 1.16
CA ASP A 197 18.71 -7.97 0.88
C ASP A 197 19.53 -9.07 0.19
N MET A 198 20.43 -8.68 -0.72
CA MET A 198 21.32 -9.60 -1.42
C MET A 198 22.44 -10.11 -0.51
N ALA A 199 23.00 -9.23 0.33
CA ALA A 199 24.03 -9.61 1.29
C ALA A 199 23.49 -10.61 2.34
N GLU A 200 22.28 -10.37 2.84
CA GLU A 200 21.61 -11.26 3.80
C GLU A 200 21.33 -12.64 3.20
N SER A 201 20.76 -12.70 2.00
CA SER A 201 20.48 -13.98 1.31
C SER A 201 21.76 -14.77 1.01
N LEU A 202 22.86 -14.10 0.64
CA LEU A 202 24.17 -14.73 0.46
C LEU A 202 24.75 -15.25 1.78
N LEU A 203 24.58 -14.53 2.90
CA LEU A 203 25.02 -15.01 4.21
C LEU A 203 24.24 -16.26 4.65
N VAL A 204 22.91 -16.23 4.55
CA VAL A 204 22.06 -17.39 4.87
C VAL A 204 22.47 -18.60 4.02
N SER A 205 22.73 -18.38 2.72
CA SER A 205 23.20 -19.42 1.81
C SER A 205 24.57 -19.98 2.22
N SER A 206 25.48 -19.12 2.68
CA SER A 206 26.83 -19.53 3.14
C SER A 206 26.79 -20.36 4.41
N VAL A 207 25.96 -19.98 5.39
CA VAL A 207 25.80 -20.74 6.64
C VAL A 207 25.29 -22.15 6.33
N LEU A 208 24.32 -22.25 5.43
CA LEU A 208 23.71 -23.53 5.06
C LEU A 208 24.72 -24.50 4.44
N THR A 209 25.60 -23.99 3.58
CA THR A 209 26.63 -24.79 2.91
C THR A 209 27.79 -25.12 3.85
N PHE A 210 28.13 -24.22 4.79
CA PHE A 210 29.09 -24.51 5.85
C PHE A 210 28.58 -25.58 6.82
N VAL A 211 27.32 -25.54 7.22
CA VAL A 211 26.70 -26.58 8.04
C VAL A 211 26.80 -27.94 7.33
N GLY A 212 26.47 -28.00 6.04
CA GLY A 212 26.67 -29.20 5.22
C GLY A 212 28.13 -29.65 5.19
N GLY A 213 29.07 -28.74 4.94
CA GLY A 213 30.51 -29.04 4.94
C GLY A 213 31.02 -29.60 6.27
N VAL A 214 30.64 -28.98 7.40
CA VAL A 214 31.04 -29.43 8.73
C VAL A 214 30.42 -30.78 9.09
N THR A 215 29.16 -31.02 8.73
CA THR A 215 28.52 -32.32 8.97
C THR A 215 29.24 -33.46 8.26
N LEU A 216 29.73 -33.22 7.03
CA LEU A 216 30.48 -34.19 6.25
C LEU A 216 31.95 -34.31 6.66
N ALA A 217 32.52 -33.26 7.28
CA ALA A 217 33.89 -33.26 7.76
C ALA A 217 34.09 -34.09 9.04
N VAL A 218 33.03 -34.31 9.82
CA VAL A 218 33.06 -35.17 11.01
C VAL A 218 33.00 -36.64 10.58
N PRO A 219 34.05 -37.46 10.84
CA PRO A 219 34.07 -38.86 10.42
C PRO A 219 33.00 -39.67 11.16
N LEU A 220 32.37 -40.62 10.44
CA LEU A 220 31.40 -41.54 11.02
C LEU A 220 32.09 -42.49 12.03
N PRO A 221 31.45 -42.80 13.17
CA PRO A 221 31.86 -43.91 14.02
C PRO A 221 31.81 -45.23 13.23
N GLU A 222 32.79 -46.11 13.45
CA GLU A 222 32.82 -47.43 12.79
C GLU A 222 31.53 -48.21 13.06
N GLY A 223 30.90 -48.74 12.00
CA GLY A 223 29.69 -49.58 12.09
C GLY A 223 28.35 -48.85 11.96
N VAL A 224 28.33 -47.53 11.72
CA VAL A 224 27.09 -46.76 11.51
C VAL A 224 27.02 -46.22 10.09
N GLU A 225 25.95 -46.55 9.35
CA GLU A 225 25.76 -46.12 7.96
C GLU A 225 24.96 -44.81 7.79
N SER A 226 24.39 -44.29 8.88
CA SER A 226 23.55 -43.09 8.91
C SER A 226 24.24 -41.90 9.59
N LEU A 227 23.80 -40.69 9.27
CA LEU A 227 24.15 -39.47 10.02
C LEU A 227 23.82 -39.69 11.50
N GLY A 228 24.84 -39.62 12.35
CA GLY A 228 24.74 -39.80 13.79
C GLY A 228 24.69 -38.47 14.55
N ALA A 229 24.51 -38.60 15.86
CA ALA A 229 24.62 -37.49 16.82
C ALA A 229 25.86 -36.60 16.67
N PRO A 230 27.09 -37.10 16.35
CA PRO A 230 28.26 -36.23 16.23
C PRO A 230 28.20 -35.31 14.99
N GLN A 231 27.59 -35.72 13.88
CA GLN A 231 27.43 -34.84 12.73
C GLN A 231 26.41 -33.72 12.99
N ILE A 232 25.33 -34.03 13.72
CA ILE A 232 24.32 -33.03 14.12
C ILE A 232 24.90 -32.06 15.17
N ALA A 233 25.75 -32.55 16.08
CA ALA A 233 26.46 -31.71 17.03
C ALA A 233 27.50 -30.78 16.34
N GLY A 234 28.18 -31.28 15.30
CA GLY A 234 29.06 -30.46 14.46
C GLY A 234 28.31 -29.36 13.70
N ALA A 235 27.12 -29.68 13.16
CA ALA A 235 26.22 -28.67 12.57
C ALA A 235 25.77 -27.60 13.57
N GLY A 236 25.47 -27.98 14.81
CA GLY A 236 24.95 -27.07 15.84
C GLY A 236 25.99 -26.16 16.50
N ALA A 237 27.28 -26.32 16.18
CA ALA A 237 28.37 -25.51 16.72
C ALA A 237 28.68 -24.25 15.89
N LEU A 238 28.06 -24.12 14.70
CA LEU A 238 28.10 -22.95 13.81
C LEU A 238 26.92 -22.01 14.09
#